data_AF-A0AAQ4NW25-F1
#
_entry.id   AF-A0AAQ4NW25-F1
#
_cell.length_a   1.000
_cell.length_b   1.000
_cell.length_c   1.000
_cell.angle_alpha   90.00
_cell.angle_beta   90.00
_cell.angle_gamma   90.00
#
_symmetry.space_group_name_H-M   'P 1'
#
loop_
_entity.id
_entity.type
_entity.pdbx_description
1 polymer ?
#
loop_
_entity_poly.entity_id
_entity_poly.type
_entity_poly.pdbx_seq_one_letter_code
_entity_poly.pdbx_strand_id
1 'polypeptide(L)'
;MGRIVIVIIAVLASLMLADSLTCNQCSYGVLGFCLSNTELVCSTNTSSCFTRKTTFTGLTNVGFNSQGCQEPAGCNATTNGTVVGITYQSAITCCSTDKCNPVTVSAAPSTKMTFTAVIGVAAMAAMWGSVM
;
A
#
# COMPACT_ATOMS: atom_id res chain seq x y z
N MET A 1 -6.20 42.21 5.95
CA MET A 1 -7.23 41.16 5.84
C MET A 1 -6.95 40.14 4.72
N GLY A 2 -6.61 40.54 3.49
CA GLY A 2 -6.43 39.59 2.37
C GLY A 2 -5.32 38.54 2.52
N ARG A 3 -4.22 38.85 3.22
CA ARG A 3 -3.09 37.91 3.38
C ARG A 3 -3.43 36.69 4.24
N ILE A 4 -4.26 36.87 5.26
CA ILE A 4 -4.72 35.78 6.13
C ILE A 4 -5.65 34.84 5.34
N VAL A 5 -6.51 35.41 4.48
CA VAL A 5 -7.41 34.63 3.63
C VAL A 5 -6.64 33.78 2.61
N ILE A 6 -5.57 34.32 2.02
CA ILE A 6 -4.71 33.58 1.07
C ILE A 6 -4.00 32.42 1.77
N VAL A 7 -3.50 32.62 3.00
CA VAL A 7 -2.85 31.57 3.79
C VAL A 7 -3.85 30.48 4.17
N ILE A 8 -5.07 30.84 4.58
CA ILE A 8 -6.13 29.86 4.88
C ILE A 8 -6.51 29.04 3.64
N ILE A 9 -6.64 29.69 2.48
CA ILE A 9 -6.95 28.99 1.21
C ILE A 9 -5.80 28.07 0.81
N ALA A 10 -4.54 28.50 0.96
CA ALA A 10 -3.39 27.65 0.65
C ALA A 10 -3.28 26.44 1.59
N VAL A 11 -3.55 26.60 2.88
CA VAL A 11 -3.58 25.50 3.86
C VAL A 11 -4.74 24.55 3.58
N LEU A 12 -5.95 25.05 3.30
CA LEU A 12 -7.08 24.23 2.89
C LEU A 12 -6.82 23.49 1.56
N ALA A 13 -6.20 24.14 0.57
CA ALA A 13 -5.79 23.48 -0.66
C ALA A 13 -4.71 22.41 -0.41
N SER A 14 -3.81 22.64 0.55
CA SER A 14 -2.76 21.69 0.97
C SER A 14 -3.33 20.47 1.70
N LEU A 15 -4.40 20.66 2.48
CA LEU A 15 -5.16 19.60 3.15
C LEU A 15 -6.01 18.78 2.18
N MET A 16 -6.26 19.30 0.97
CA MET A 16 -6.93 18.60 -0.14
C MET A 16 -5.95 17.92 -1.09
N LEU A 17 -4.62 17.99 -0.83
CA LEU A 17 -3.72 16.96 -1.33
C LEU A 17 -4.08 15.68 -0.59
N ALA A 18 -5.12 15.05 -1.14
CA ALA A 18 -5.49 13.68 -0.93
C ALA A 18 -4.22 12.86 -0.72
N ASP A 19 -4.17 12.13 0.39
CA ASP A 19 -3.12 11.16 0.66
C ASP A 19 -3.28 10.07 -0.43
N SER A 20 -2.68 10.30 -1.59
CA SER A 20 -2.85 9.47 -2.76
C SER A 20 -1.94 8.27 -2.58
N LEU A 21 -2.46 7.28 -1.88
CA LEU A 21 -1.74 6.05 -1.57
C LEU A 21 -1.25 5.40 -2.88
N THR A 22 0.06 5.21 -2.99
CA THR A 22 0.66 4.52 -4.14
C THR A 22 0.89 3.06 -3.78
N CYS A 23 0.25 2.15 -4.50
CA CYS A 23 0.33 0.71 -4.27
C CYS A 23 1.05 -0.01 -5.40
N ASN A 24 1.64 -1.15 -5.10
CA ASN A 24 2.10 -2.04 -6.16
C ASN A 24 0.90 -2.72 -6.82
N GLN A 25 0.86 -2.74 -8.13
CA GLN A 25 -0.12 -3.47 -8.92
C GLN A 25 0.52 -4.75 -9.45
N CYS A 26 -0.24 -5.84 -9.33
CA CYS A 26 0.08 -7.12 -9.91
C CYS A 26 -1.18 -7.74 -10.49
N SER A 27 -1.31 -7.72 -11.81
CA SER A 27 -2.48 -8.31 -12.48
C SER A 27 -2.38 -9.84 -12.52
N TYR A 28 -1.19 -10.36 -12.82
CA TYR A 28 -0.92 -11.78 -12.95
C TYR A 28 0.29 -12.15 -12.11
N GLY A 29 0.04 -12.90 -11.04
CA GLY A 29 1.10 -13.47 -10.22
C GLY A 29 0.91 -14.97 -10.06
N VAL A 30 2.00 -15.72 -10.18
CA VAL A 30 2.02 -17.20 -10.19
C VAL A 30 3.12 -17.66 -9.22
N LEU A 31 2.77 -18.55 -8.31
CA LEU A 31 3.63 -19.05 -7.22
C LEU A 31 4.16 -17.95 -6.30
N GLY A 32 3.42 -16.85 -6.21
CA GLY A 32 3.85 -15.65 -5.50
C GLY A 32 4.75 -14.73 -6.32
N PHE A 33 5.18 -15.10 -7.53
CA PHE A 33 5.93 -14.20 -8.40
C PHE A 33 5.00 -13.30 -9.20
N CYS A 34 5.21 -11.99 -9.15
CA CYS A 34 4.46 -11.06 -9.96
C CYS A 34 5.06 -10.93 -11.37
N LEU A 35 4.31 -11.32 -12.40
CA LEU A 35 4.73 -11.24 -13.81
C LEU A 35 4.40 -9.89 -14.46
N SER A 36 3.51 -9.11 -13.84
CA SER A 36 3.08 -7.80 -14.33
C SER A 36 3.13 -6.79 -13.20
N ASN A 37 4.36 -6.44 -12.79
CA ASN A 37 4.58 -5.49 -11.72
C ASN A 37 4.58 -4.05 -12.25
N THR A 38 3.63 -3.27 -11.76
CA THR A 38 3.51 -1.83 -12.05
C THR A 38 3.18 -1.12 -10.75
N GLU A 39 3.24 0.21 -10.72
CA GLU A 39 2.81 1.04 -9.61
C GLU A 39 1.49 1.72 -9.97
N LEU A 40 0.55 1.77 -9.03
CA LEU A 40 -0.76 2.38 -9.22
C LEU A 40 -1.03 3.37 -8.09
N VAL A 41 -1.32 4.60 -8.45
CA VAL A 41 -1.82 5.62 -7.51
C VAL A 41 -3.30 5.37 -7.29
N CYS A 42 -3.71 5.13 -6.05
CA CYS A 42 -5.10 4.88 -5.73
C CYS A 42 -5.93 6.17 -5.89
N SER A 43 -7.07 6.06 -6.55
CA SER A 43 -7.90 7.22 -6.89
C SER A 43 -8.78 7.72 -5.75
N THR A 44 -8.96 6.95 -4.67
CA THR A 44 -9.78 7.32 -3.51
C THR A 44 -8.92 7.45 -2.26
N ASN A 45 -9.23 8.45 -1.43
CA ASN A 45 -8.56 8.69 -0.14
C ASN A 45 -8.81 7.57 0.90
N THR A 46 -9.78 6.71 0.65
CA THR A 46 -10.11 5.57 1.51
C THR A 46 -9.43 4.28 1.04
N SER A 47 -8.79 4.29 -0.13
CA SER A 47 -8.14 3.11 -0.68
C SER A 47 -7.00 2.62 0.21
N SER A 48 -6.89 1.30 0.32
CA SER A 48 -5.76 0.59 0.91
C SER A 48 -5.09 -0.28 -0.17
N CYS A 49 -3.79 -0.53 -0.02
CA CYS A 49 -3.11 -1.52 -0.85
C CYS A 49 -3.55 -2.92 -0.43
N PHE A 50 -3.89 -3.78 -1.38
CA PHE A 50 -4.24 -5.17 -1.10
C PHE A 50 -3.26 -6.15 -1.76
N THR A 51 -3.17 -7.33 -1.17
CA THR A 51 -2.52 -8.52 -1.72
C THR A 51 -3.48 -9.69 -1.57
N ARG A 52 -3.95 -10.22 -2.71
CA ARG A 52 -4.74 -11.45 -2.76
C ARG A 52 -3.81 -12.60 -3.09
N LYS A 53 -3.82 -13.65 -2.27
CA LYS A 53 -3.11 -14.91 -2.50
C LYS A 53 -4.12 -16.05 -2.54
N THR A 54 -4.12 -16.78 -3.64
CA THR A 54 -4.95 -17.97 -3.85
C THR A 54 -4.06 -19.19 -3.88
N THR A 55 -4.25 -20.10 -2.94
CA THR A 55 -3.50 -21.36 -2.82
C THR A 55 -4.43 -22.54 -3.02
N PHE A 56 -4.02 -23.52 -3.81
CA PHE A 56 -4.81 -24.74 -4.02
C PHE A 56 -4.46 -25.78 -2.95
N THR A 57 -5.45 -26.17 -2.16
CA THR A 57 -5.33 -27.21 -1.14
C THR A 57 -5.19 -28.56 -1.83
N GLY A 58 -3.99 -29.14 -1.78
CA GLY A 58 -3.66 -30.42 -2.42
C GLY A 58 -2.68 -30.32 -3.59
N LEU A 59 -2.35 -29.12 -4.07
CA LEU A 59 -1.27 -28.91 -5.04
C LEU A 59 -0.11 -28.19 -4.36
N THR A 60 1.05 -28.84 -4.28
CA THR A 60 2.25 -28.23 -3.72
C THR A 60 2.79 -27.19 -4.69
N ASN A 61 3.03 -25.97 -4.20
CA ASN A 61 3.56 -24.86 -5.00
C ASN A 61 2.71 -24.53 -6.24
N VAL A 62 1.38 -24.51 -6.13
CA VAL A 62 0.51 -23.90 -7.15
C VAL A 62 -0.38 -22.86 -6.48
N GLY A 63 -0.26 -21.62 -6.93
CA GLY A 63 -1.04 -20.52 -6.40
C GLY A 63 -0.94 -19.28 -7.27
N PHE A 64 -1.97 -18.45 -7.18
CA PHE A 64 -2.03 -17.16 -7.86
C PHE A 64 -1.91 -16.04 -6.85
N ASN A 65 -1.36 -14.91 -7.26
CA ASN A 65 -1.44 -13.69 -6.48
C ASN A 65 -1.80 -12.50 -7.36
N SER A 66 -2.56 -11.57 -6.78
CA SER A 66 -2.86 -10.30 -7.41
C SER A 66 -2.79 -9.17 -6.38
N GLN A 67 -2.48 -7.97 -6.84
CA GLN A 67 -2.21 -6.80 -6.00
C GLN A 67 -2.75 -5.54 -6.65
N GLY A 68 -3.10 -4.54 -5.83
CA GLY A 68 -3.55 -3.23 -6.30
C GLY A 68 -4.18 -2.41 -5.18
N CYS A 69 -5.10 -1.52 -5.55
CA CYS A 69 -5.89 -0.70 -4.64
C CYS A 69 -7.26 -1.34 -4.38
N GLN A 70 -7.73 -1.32 -3.13
CA GLN A 70 -9.09 -1.72 -2.78
C GLN A 70 -9.58 -0.94 -1.57
N GLU A 71 -10.90 -0.80 -1.43
CA GLU A 71 -11.54 -0.27 -0.23
C GLU A 71 -11.29 -1.19 0.99
N PRO A 72 -11.11 -0.64 2.21
CA PRO A 72 -10.78 -1.40 3.42
C PRO A 72 -11.86 -2.40 3.81
N ALA A 73 -13.11 -2.17 3.41
CA ALA A 73 -14.23 -3.05 3.68
C ALA A 73 -14.05 -4.47 3.12
N GLY A 74 -13.24 -4.63 2.07
CA GLY A 74 -12.95 -5.95 1.47
C GLY A 74 -11.64 -6.59 1.94
N CYS A 75 -11.02 -6.06 2.99
CA CYS A 75 -9.73 -6.51 3.52
C CYS A 75 -9.87 -7.59 4.59
N ASN A 76 -8.81 -8.38 4.77
CA ASN A 76 -8.76 -9.50 5.73
C ASN A 76 -9.84 -10.57 5.52
N ALA A 77 -10.38 -10.65 4.31
CA ALA A 77 -11.30 -11.69 3.91
C ALA A 77 -10.52 -12.93 3.46
N THR A 78 -10.93 -14.09 3.95
CA THR A 78 -10.49 -15.39 3.44
C THR A 78 -11.70 -16.12 2.89
N THR A 79 -11.62 -16.50 1.61
CA THR A 79 -12.69 -17.23 0.92
C THR A 79 -12.15 -18.56 0.47
N ASN A 80 -12.87 -19.62 0.80
CA ASN A 80 -12.61 -20.96 0.31
C ASN A 80 -13.58 -21.26 -0.84
N GLY A 81 -13.09 -21.92 -1.87
CA GLY A 81 -13.89 -22.38 -2.99
C GLY A 81 -13.37 -23.68 -3.55
N THR A 82 -14.07 -24.17 -4.57
CA THR A 82 -13.71 -25.40 -5.28
C THR A 82 -13.77 -25.14 -6.77
N VAL A 83 -12.72 -25.51 -7.49
CA VAL A 83 -12.68 -25.44 -8.95
C VAL A 83 -12.13 -26.76 -9.48
N VAL A 84 -12.88 -27.40 -10.40
CA VAL A 84 -12.53 -28.72 -10.96
C VAL A 84 -12.21 -29.76 -9.87
N GLY A 85 -12.99 -29.78 -8.78
CA GLY A 85 -12.80 -30.72 -7.67
C GLY A 85 -11.60 -30.43 -6.75
N ILE A 86 -10.81 -29.39 -7.02
CA ILE A 86 -9.70 -28.95 -6.17
C ILE A 86 -10.16 -27.79 -5.31
N THR A 87 -9.99 -27.92 -3.99
CA THR A 87 -10.25 -26.85 -3.04
C THR A 87 -9.17 -25.77 -3.17
N TYR A 88 -9.57 -24.51 -3.14
CA TYR A 88 -8.65 -23.39 -3.09
C TYR A 88 -9.03 -22.43 -1.97
N GLN A 89 -8.02 -21.81 -1.39
CA GLN A 89 -8.15 -20.78 -0.37
C GLN A 89 -7.61 -19.47 -0.93
N SER A 90 -8.44 -18.44 -0.96
CA SER A 90 -8.06 -17.08 -1.34
C SER A 90 -8.05 -16.19 -0.10
N ALA A 91 -6.88 -15.69 0.28
CA ALA A 91 -6.72 -14.75 1.38
C ALA A 91 -6.39 -13.35 0.83
N ILE A 92 -7.06 -12.32 1.35
CA ILE A 92 -6.81 -10.91 1.02
C ILE A 92 -6.23 -10.23 2.26
N THR A 93 -5.03 -9.67 2.12
CA THR A 93 -4.38 -8.87 3.16
C THR A 93 -4.22 -7.44 2.67
N CYS A 94 -4.44 -6.47 3.55
CA CYS A 94 -4.31 -5.06 3.19
C CYS A 94 -3.38 -4.29 4.12
N CYS A 95 -2.90 -3.16 3.63
CA CYS A 95 -2.09 -2.20 4.35
C CYS A 95 -2.31 -0.78 3.79
N SER A 96 -2.04 0.24 4.59
CA SER A 96 -2.44 1.63 4.32
C SER A 96 -1.24 2.58 4.15
N THR A 97 -0.06 2.03 3.80
CA THR A 97 1.17 2.81 3.57
C THR A 97 1.67 2.62 2.15
N ASP A 98 2.40 3.61 1.60
CA ASP A 98 2.87 3.53 0.21
C ASP A 98 3.73 2.28 -0.02
N LYS A 99 3.39 1.55 -1.10
CA LYS A 99 4.09 0.35 -1.58
C LYS A 99 4.29 -0.72 -0.50
N CYS A 100 3.41 -0.73 0.50
CA CYS A 100 3.44 -1.66 1.63
C CYS A 100 3.17 -3.10 1.20
N ASN A 101 2.41 -3.29 0.12
CA ASN A 101 2.14 -4.60 -0.43
C ASN A 101 3.41 -5.15 -1.11
N PRO A 102 3.91 -6.33 -0.70
CA PRO A 102 5.19 -6.83 -1.16
C PRO A 102 5.10 -7.37 -2.59
N VAL A 103 6.02 -6.95 -3.45
CA VAL A 103 6.20 -7.53 -4.79
C VAL A 103 7.40 -8.45 -4.77
N THR A 104 7.14 -9.72 -5.01
CA THR A 104 8.15 -10.73 -5.24
C THR A 104 8.32 -10.87 -6.75
N VAL A 105 9.35 -10.22 -7.31
CA VAL A 105 9.73 -10.31 -8.73
C VAL A 105 10.90 -11.27 -8.98
N SER A 106 11.51 -11.79 -7.93
CA SER A 106 12.61 -12.77 -7.95
C SER A 106 12.72 -13.47 -6.60
N ALA A 107 13.33 -14.66 -6.57
CA ALA A 107 13.49 -15.47 -5.36
C ALA A 107 14.47 -14.87 -4.33
N ALA A 108 15.10 -13.74 -4.65
CA ALA A 108 15.92 -12.98 -3.71
C ALA A 108 15.00 -12.24 -2.72
N PRO A 109 15.19 -12.39 -1.39
CA PRO A 109 14.45 -11.60 -0.43
C PRO A 109 14.76 -10.12 -0.66
N SER A 110 13.79 -9.37 -1.18
CA SER A 110 13.87 -7.92 -1.24
C SER A 110 13.66 -7.40 0.18
N THR A 111 14.74 -7.43 0.96
CA THR A 111 14.86 -6.75 2.26
C THR A 111 14.58 -5.27 2.03
N LYS A 112 13.35 -4.84 2.31
CA LYS A 112 12.94 -3.45 2.24
C LYS A 112 13.67 -2.72 3.37
N MET A 113 14.76 -2.03 3.03
CA MET A 113 15.48 -1.15 3.94
C MET A 113 14.55 0.02 4.28
N THR A 114 13.92 -0.02 5.46
CA THR A 114 13.04 1.02 5.98
C THR A 114 13.85 2.31 6.20
N PHE A 115 13.80 3.23 5.24
CA PHE A 115 14.46 4.54 5.29
C PHE A 115 13.59 5.56 6.06
N THR A 116 13.25 5.28 7.32
CA THR A 116 12.49 6.23 8.16
C THR A 116 13.13 6.34 9.54
N ALA A 117 14.25 7.06 9.65
CA ALA A 117 14.80 7.45 10.94
C ALA A 117 15.65 8.73 10.95
N VAL A 118 15.73 9.51 9.87
CA VAL A 118 16.62 10.70 9.84
C VAL A 118 15.97 11.89 9.12
N ILE A 119 14.91 12.44 9.73
CA ILE A 119 14.57 13.86 9.63
C ILE A 119 14.16 14.25 11.06
N GLY A 120 15.11 14.43 11.99
CA GLY A 120 15.89 15.67 12.11
C GLY A 120 14.98 16.75 12.70
N VAL A 121 14.75 16.80 14.01
CA VAL A 121 15.59 17.49 15.02
C VAL A 121 15.91 18.98 14.68
N ALA A 122 15.31 19.56 13.64
CA ALA A 122 15.50 20.97 13.28
C ALA A 122 14.44 21.93 13.87
N ALA A 123 13.31 21.41 14.38
CA ALA A 123 12.22 22.26 14.86
C ALA A 123 12.42 22.81 16.29
N MET A 124 13.41 22.33 17.05
CA MET A 124 13.61 22.70 18.45
C MET A 124 14.77 23.67 18.69
N ALA A 125 15.23 24.40 17.67
CA ALA A 125 16.23 25.46 17.85
C ALA A 125 15.66 26.87 17.63
N ALA A 126 14.46 27.01 17.04
CA ALA A 126 13.90 28.30 16.65
C ALA A 126 13.14 29.05 17.77
N MET A 127 12.99 28.45 18.97
CA MET A 127 12.22 29.06 20.07
C MET A 127 13.05 29.66 21.21
N TRP A 128 14.39 29.60 21.15
CA TRP A 128 15.26 30.26 22.15
C TRP A 128 15.97 31.53 21.62
N GLY A 129 15.71 31.94 20.38
CA GLY A 129 16.28 33.18 19.82
C GLY A 129 15.54 34.47 20.20
N SER A 130 14.44 34.38 20.96
CA SER A 130 13.53 35.53 21.19
C SER A 130 13.50 36.03 22.64
N VAL A 131 14.40 35.55 23.50
CA VAL A 131 14.59 36.05 24.88
C VAL A 131 16.07 36.33 25.11
N MET A 132 16.57 37.33 24.39
CA MET A 132 17.58 38.30 24.85
C MET A 132 17.54 39.50 23.90
#